data_AF-A0A2H0VQS5-F1
#
_entry.id   AF-A0A2H0VQS5-F1
#
_cell.length_a   1.000
_cell.length_b   1.000
_cell.length_c   1.000
_cell.angle_alpha   90.00
_cell.angle_beta   90.00
_cell.angle_gamma   90.00
#
_symmetry.space_group_name_H-M   'P 1'
#
loop_
_entity.id
_entity.type
_entity.pdbx_description
1 polymer ?
#
loop_
_entity_poly.entity_id
_entity_poly.type
_entity_poly.pdbx_seq_one_letter_code
_entity_poly.pdbx_strand_id
1 'polypeptide(L)'
;MNWLELLGWNDEQLEDLRFVAYSYIKQGLYDTAITFFEALSVLSPENSYDLKTLGALYLQKGNSLEALNYLDRSLKIDPNDLQTQLNRAKALLSLGYKKQGISQAKKLQNSSNQDIAKQASALILAFPS
;
A
#
# COMPACT_ATOMS: atom_id res chain seq x y z
N MET A 1 -12.13 20.27 6.26
CA MET A 1 -13.55 20.01 5.96
C MET A 1 -13.85 18.58 6.35
N ASN A 2 -14.88 18.34 7.16
CA ASN A 2 -15.25 16.98 7.59
C ASN A 2 -16.26 16.41 6.59
N TRP A 3 -15.77 15.67 5.59
CA TRP A 3 -16.61 15.12 4.53
C TRP A 3 -17.66 14.14 5.04
N LEU A 4 -17.35 13.39 6.10
CA LEU A 4 -18.28 12.43 6.70
C LEU A 4 -19.50 13.13 7.29
N GLU A 5 -19.27 14.23 8.01
CA GLU A 5 -20.35 15.05 8.58
C GLU A 5 -21.22 15.69 7.49
N LEU A 6 -20.62 16.18 6.42
CA LEU A 6 -21.36 16.77 5.29
C LEU A 6 -22.22 15.74 4.56
N LEU A 7 -21.71 14.52 4.39
CA LEU A 7 -22.39 13.43 3.69
C LEU A 7 -23.37 12.67 4.60
N GLY A 8 -23.33 12.90 5.92
CA GLY A 8 -24.05 12.08 6.89
C GLY A 8 -23.54 10.63 6.95
N TRP A 9 -22.29 10.40 6.55
CA TRP A 9 -21.67 9.07 6.50
C TRP A 9 -20.98 8.74 7.82
N ASN A 10 -20.98 7.46 8.14
CA ASN A 10 -20.32 6.85 9.28
C ASN A 10 -19.47 5.66 8.81
N ASP A 11 -18.94 4.89 9.76
CA ASP A 11 -18.06 3.75 9.49
C ASP A 11 -18.71 2.67 8.62
N GLU A 12 -20.03 2.48 8.69
CA GLU A 12 -20.77 1.52 7.86
C GLU A 12 -20.66 1.86 6.38
N GLN A 13 -20.90 3.12 6.00
CA GLN A 13 -20.77 3.53 4.59
C GLN A 13 -19.33 3.42 4.09
N LEU A 14 -18.35 3.60 4.97
CA LEU A 14 -16.94 3.44 4.61
C LEU A 14 -16.57 1.97 4.42
N GLU A 15 -17.08 1.08 5.26
CA GLU A 15 -16.91 -0.37 5.11
C GLU A 15 -17.57 -0.89 3.83
N ASP A 16 -18.79 -0.43 3.51
CA ASP A 16 -19.46 -0.76 2.25
C ASP A 16 -18.62 -0.30 1.04
N LEU A 17 -18.07 0.91 1.11
CA LEU A 17 -17.19 1.44 0.07
C LEU A 17 -15.91 0.60 -0.09
N ARG A 18 -15.30 0.17 1.03
CA ARG A 18 -14.15 -0.76 1.03
C ARG A 18 -14.51 -2.10 0.41
N PHE A 19 -15.67 -2.65 0.75
CA PHE A 19 -16.13 -3.92 0.21
C PHE A 19 -16.30 -3.87 -1.31
N VAL A 20 -16.94 -2.81 -1.81
CA VAL A 20 -17.08 -2.56 -3.25
C VAL A 20 -15.71 -2.42 -3.92
N ALA A 21 -14.82 -1.62 -3.35
CA ALA A 21 -13.46 -1.44 -3.87
C ALA A 21 -12.71 -2.77 -3.97
N TYR A 22 -12.78 -3.59 -2.93
CA TYR A 22 -12.14 -4.90 -2.88
C TYR A 22 -12.74 -5.89 -3.89
N SER A 23 -14.05 -5.84 -4.12
CA SER A 23 -14.71 -6.62 -5.18
C SER A 23 -14.13 -6.30 -6.56
N TYR A 24 -13.85 -5.03 -6.86
CA TYR A 24 -13.18 -4.65 -8.11
C TYR A 24 -11.74 -5.17 -8.20
N ILE A 25 -11.00 -5.21 -7.08
CA ILE A 25 -9.68 -5.86 -7.03
C ILE A 25 -9.80 -7.34 -7.43
N LYS A 26 -10.78 -8.06 -6.90
CA LYS A 26 -10.99 -9.49 -7.19
C LYS A 26 -11.35 -9.76 -8.65
N GLN A 27 -11.98 -8.79 -9.30
CA GLN A 27 -12.30 -8.84 -10.73
C GLN A 27 -11.14 -8.39 -11.63
N GLY A 28 -10.01 -7.94 -11.06
CA GLY A 28 -8.88 -7.40 -11.80
C GLY A 28 -9.11 -5.98 -12.35
N LEU A 29 -10.20 -5.32 -11.94
CA LEU A 29 -10.57 -3.97 -12.35
C LEU A 29 -9.85 -2.94 -11.48
N TYR A 30 -8.53 -2.86 -11.63
CA TYR A 30 -7.67 -2.08 -10.73
C TYR A 30 -7.89 -0.57 -10.80
N ASP A 31 -8.17 -0.01 -11.98
CA ASP A 31 -8.40 1.44 -12.12
C ASP A 31 -9.68 1.88 -11.39
N THR A 32 -10.73 1.06 -11.47
CA THR A 32 -11.96 1.27 -10.72
C THR A 32 -11.70 1.16 -9.22
N ALA A 33 -10.99 0.11 -8.77
CA ALA A 33 -10.63 -0.05 -7.36
C ALA A 33 -9.82 1.13 -6.82
N ILE A 34 -8.85 1.64 -7.61
CA ILE A 34 -8.06 2.83 -7.25
C ILE A 34 -8.96 4.03 -6.99
N THR A 35 -9.95 4.28 -7.86
CA THR A 35 -10.89 5.42 -7.67
C THR A 35 -11.61 5.35 -6.32
N PHE A 36 -12.06 4.16 -5.90
CA PHE A 36 -12.70 3.97 -4.60
C PHE A 36 -11.72 4.16 -3.43
N PHE A 37 -10.51 3.63 -3.54
CA PHE A 37 -9.49 3.77 -2.50
C PHE A 37 -8.95 5.21 -2.40
N GLU A 38 -8.89 5.97 -3.50
CA GLU A 38 -8.60 7.40 -3.49
C GLU A 38 -9.65 8.16 -2.68
N ALA A 39 -10.94 7.88 -2.90
CA ALA A 39 -12.03 8.45 -2.12
C ALA A 39 -11.91 8.08 -0.63
N LEU A 40 -11.66 6.81 -0.31
CA LEU A 40 -11.41 6.37 1.07
C LEU A 40 -10.22 7.09 1.71
N SER A 41 -9.15 7.38 0.95
CA SER A 41 -7.99 8.10 1.47
C SER A 41 -8.26 9.56 1.84
N VAL A 42 -9.37 10.13 1.33
CA VAL A 42 -9.86 11.48 1.65
C VAL A 42 -10.88 11.44 2.78
N LEU A 43 -11.78 10.45 2.77
CA LEU A 43 -12.84 10.27 3.77
C LEU A 43 -12.30 9.73 5.10
N SER A 44 -11.25 8.91 5.06
CA SER A 44 -10.61 8.27 6.21
C SER A 44 -9.08 8.34 6.09
N PRO A 45 -8.49 9.56 6.20
CA PRO A 45 -7.08 9.78 5.88
C PRO A 45 -6.09 9.09 6.82
N GLU A 46 -6.55 8.59 7.98
CA GLU A 46 -5.77 7.88 8.99
C GLU A 46 -6.00 6.36 8.99
N ASN A 47 -6.71 5.82 7.99
CA ASN A 47 -6.87 4.38 7.85
C ASN A 47 -5.66 3.77 7.13
N SER A 48 -4.78 3.10 7.89
CA SER A 48 -3.57 2.47 7.34
C SER A 48 -3.88 1.36 6.32
N TYR A 49 -4.97 0.62 6.51
CA TYR A 49 -5.38 -0.43 5.58
C TYR A 49 -5.72 0.12 4.19
N ASP A 50 -6.49 1.21 4.14
CA ASP A 50 -6.88 1.85 2.87
C ASP A 50 -5.66 2.43 2.15
N LEU A 51 -4.78 3.10 2.88
CA LEU A 51 -3.55 3.68 2.35
C LEU A 51 -2.58 2.62 1.83
N LYS A 52 -2.39 1.52 2.58
CA LYS A 52 -1.60 0.36 2.16
C LYS A 52 -2.16 -0.25 0.87
N THR A 53 -3.48 -0.43 0.81
CA THR A 53 -4.15 -1.06 -0.33
C THR A 53 -4.03 -0.18 -1.57
N LEU A 54 -4.26 1.12 -1.44
CA LEU A 54 -4.06 2.09 -2.51
C LEU A 54 -2.62 2.09 -3.03
N GLY A 55 -1.64 2.11 -2.12
CA GLY A 55 -0.23 2.01 -2.49
C GLY A 55 0.13 0.72 -3.22
N ALA A 56 -0.46 -0.42 -2.82
CA ALA A 56 -0.30 -1.70 -3.51
C ALA A 56 -0.91 -1.68 -4.93
N LEU A 57 -2.06 -1.04 -5.11
CA LEU A 57 -2.72 -0.91 -6.41
C LEU A 57 -1.89 -0.04 -7.38
N TYR A 58 -1.33 1.07 -6.89
CA TYR A 58 -0.44 1.89 -7.72
C TYR A 58 0.83 1.14 -8.12
N LEU A 59 1.42 0.33 -7.23
CA LEU A 59 2.52 -0.57 -7.61
C LEU A 59 2.11 -1.54 -8.73
N GLN A 60 0.92 -2.13 -8.61
CA GLN A 60 0.39 -3.05 -9.62
C GLN A 60 0.23 -2.37 -10.99
N LYS A 61 -0.05 -1.05 -11.00
CA LYS A 61 -0.13 -0.22 -12.22
C LYS A 61 1.22 0.31 -12.71
N GLY A 62 2.31 0.09 -11.96
CA GLY A 62 3.64 0.64 -12.26
C GLY A 62 3.85 2.08 -11.78
N ASN A 63 2.85 2.70 -11.16
CA ASN A 63 2.88 4.08 -10.63
C ASN A 63 3.61 4.12 -9.29
N SER A 64 4.92 3.93 -9.33
CA SER A 64 5.74 3.69 -8.14
C SER A 64 5.89 4.92 -7.24
N LEU A 65 5.75 6.13 -7.80
CA LEU A 65 5.86 7.38 -7.05
C LEU A 65 4.65 7.59 -6.14
N GLU A 66 3.46 7.45 -6.69
CA GLU A 66 2.18 7.50 -5.99
C GLU A 66 2.13 6.40 -4.93
N ALA A 67 2.53 5.18 -5.31
CA ALA A 67 2.64 4.08 -4.36
C ALA A 67 3.51 4.44 -3.16
N LEU A 68 4.72 4.97 -3.39
CA LEU A 68 5.63 5.35 -2.31
C LEU A 68 4.98 6.36 -1.35
N ASN A 69 4.28 7.36 -1.88
CA ASN A 69 3.59 8.37 -1.06
C ASN A 69 2.52 7.75 -0.14
N TYR A 70 1.63 6.93 -0.68
CA TYR A 70 0.57 6.29 0.13
C TYR A 70 1.13 5.27 1.13
N LEU A 71 2.16 4.52 0.75
CA LEU A 71 2.83 3.57 1.64
C LEU A 71 3.57 4.28 2.78
N ASP A 72 4.20 5.42 2.51
CA ASP A 72 4.83 6.26 3.55
C ASP A 72 3.79 6.80 4.54
N ARG A 73 2.63 7.25 4.06
CA ARG A 73 1.51 7.65 4.94
C ARG A 73 1.00 6.48 5.77
N SER A 74 0.83 5.31 5.17
CA SER A 74 0.43 4.09 5.89
C SER A 74 1.42 3.72 7.00
N LEU A 75 2.73 3.76 6.73
CA LEU A 75 3.77 3.44 7.72
C LEU A 75 3.92 4.49 8.82
N LYS A 76 3.45 5.74 8.61
CA LYS A 76 3.37 6.72 9.70
C LYS A 76 2.31 6.32 10.75
N ILE A 77 1.25 5.63 10.31
CA ILE A 77 0.15 5.18 11.17
C ILE A 77 0.48 3.81 11.78
N ASP A 78 0.91 2.85 10.96
CA ASP A 78 1.38 1.54 11.40
C ASP A 78 2.80 1.25 10.87
N PRO A 79 3.85 1.63 11.64
CA PRO A 79 5.23 1.40 11.24
C PRO A 79 5.61 -0.07 11.12
N ASN A 80 4.86 -0.99 11.72
CA ASN A 80 5.21 -2.41 11.84
C ASN A 80 4.51 -3.29 10.81
N ASP A 81 3.63 -2.74 9.96
CA ASP A 81 2.97 -3.49 8.89
C ASP A 81 4.01 -3.98 7.85
N LEU A 82 4.38 -5.24 7.97
CA LEU A 82 5.42 -5.89 7.16
C LEU A 82 5.10 -5.84 5.66
N GLN A 83 3.82 -5.93 5.29
CA GLN A 83 3.38 -5.90 3.90
C GLN A 83 3.58 -4.51 3.28
N THR A 84 3.29 -3.45 4.02
CA THR A 84 3.51 -2.06 3.63
C THR A 84 5.00 -1.78 3.51
N GLN A 85 5.81 -2.27 4.46
CA GLN A 85 7.26 -2.17 4.37
C GLN A 85 7.80 -2.88 3.12
N LEU A 86 7.29 -4.07 2.80
CA LEU A 86 7.69 -4.82 1.61
C LEU A 86 7.28 -4.09 0.32
N ASN A 87 6.04 -3.60 0.24
CA ASN A 87 5.55 -2.82 -0.89
C ASN A 87 6.38 -1.53 -1.06
N ARG A 88 6.74 -0.87 0.03
CA ARG A 88 7.60 0.32 -0.01
C ARG A 88 8.98 0.00 -0.57
N ALA A 89 9.57 -1.13 -0.17
CA ALA A 89 10.83 -1.58 -0.75
C ALA A 89 10.71 -1.81 -2.26
N LYS A 90 9.60 -2.40 -2.74
CA LYS A 90 9.31 -2.56 -4.17
C LYS A 90 9.20 -1.21 -4.90
N ALA A 91 8.50 -0.24 -4.30
CA ALA A 91 8.36 1.11 -4.84
C ALA A 91 9.72 1.81 -4.97
N LEU A 92 10.53 1.78 -3.91
CA LEU A 92 11.88 2.36 -3.90
C LEU A 92 12.78 1.76 -4.99
N LEU A 93 12.75 0.44 -5.15
CA LEU A 93 13.55 -0.24 -6.17
C LEU A 93 13.10 0.14 -7.58
N SER A 94 11.78 0.21 -7.81
CA SER A 94 11.20 0.59 -9.11
C SER A 94 11.50 2.04 -9.50
N LEU A 95 11.66 2.93 -8.50
CA LEU A 95 12.08 4.32 -8.69
C LEU A 95 13.60 4.50 -8.80
N GLY A 96 14.39 3.43 -8.71
CA GLY A 96 15.85 3.50 -8.78
C GLY A 96 16.55 3.85 -7.47
N TYR A 97 15.81 3.99 -6.36
CA TYR A 97 16.37 4.19 -5.01
C TYR A 97 16.93 2.88 -4.42
N LYS A 98 17.81 2.23 -5.16
CA LYS A 98 18.33 0.87 -4.91
C LYS A 98 18.88 0.69 -3.50
N LYS A 99 19.72 1.63 -3.03
CA LYS A 99 20.33 1.56 -1.69
C LYS A 99 19.28 1.48 -0.58
N GLN A 100 18.24 2.33 -0.65
CA GLN A 100 17.17 2.38 0.35
C GLN A 100 16.28 1.14 0.27
N GLY A 101 15.87 0.76 -0.95
CA GLY A 101 15.03 -0.42 -1.18
C GLY A 101 15.69 -1.72 -0.71
N ILE A 102 16.96 -1.94 -1.04
CA ILE A 102 17.72 -3.13 -0.60
C ILE A 102 17.95 -3.12 0.91
N SER A 103 18.26 -1.97 1.52
CA SER A 103 18.42 -1.87 2.97
C SER A 103 17.14 -2.28 3.70
N GLN A 104 15.98 -1.83 3.21
CA GLN A 104 14.68 -2.20 3.77
C GLN A 104 14.37 -3.68 3.55
N ALA A 105 14.59 -4.21 2.34
CA ALA A 105 14.39 -5.64 2.06
C ALA A 105 15.28 -6.54 2.94
N LYS A 106 16.52 -6.16 3.23
CA LYS A 106 17.40 -6.92 4.13
C LYS A 106 16.85 -7.04 5.55
N LYS A 107 16.19 -5.99 6.07
CA LYS A 107 15.52 -6.07 7.37
C LYS A 107 14.37 -7.06 7.35
N LEU A 108 13.60 -7.08 6.26
CA LEU A 108 12.44 -7.96 6.08
C LEU A 108 12.80 -9.43 5.82
N GLN A 109 13.98 -9.71 5.26
CA GLN A 109 14.48 -11.07 5.03
C GLN A 109 14.56 -11.90 6.32
N ASN A 110 14.75 -11.25 7.47
CA ASN A 110 14.82 -11.91 8.78
C ASN A 110 13.46 -11.92 9.52
N SER A 111 12.36 -11.57 8.85
CA SER A 111 11.02 -11.56 9.44
C SER A 111 10.56 -12.98 9.80
N SER A 112 9.78 -13.11 10.88
CA SER A 112 9.10 -14.36 11.23
C SER A 112 8.04 -14.78 10.22
N ASN A 113 7.52 -13.83 9.42
CA ASN A 113 6.63 -14.11 8.32
C ASN A 113 7.44 -14.65 7.12
N GLN A 114 7.33 -15.96 6.87
CA GLN A 114 8.09 -16.65 5.84
C GLN A 114 7.82 -16.12 4.42
N ASP A 115 6.60 -15.69 4.12
CA ASP A 115 6.28 -15.18 2.78
C ASP A 115 6.90 -13.81 2.53
N ILE A 116 6.88 -12.94 3.55
CA ILE A 116 7.58 -11.66 3.51
C ILE A 116 9.10 -11.87 3.38
N ALA A 117 9.67 -12.78 4.17
CA ALA A 117 11.09 -13.10 4.12
C ALA A 117 11.54 -13.62 2.74
N LYS A 118 10.74 -14.52 2.13
CA LYS A 118 10.98 -15.03 0.77
C LYS A 118 10.91 -13.93 -0.28
N GLN A 119 9.86 -13.10 -0.26
CA GLN A 119 9.72 -11.99 -1.21
C GLN A 119 10.86 -10.97 -1.06
N ALA A 120 11.24 -10.64 0.17
CA ALA A 120 12.35 -9.73 0.44
C ALA A 120 13.69 -10.29 -0.07
N SER A 121 13.93 -11.59 0.12
CA SER A 121 15.11 -12.28 -0.44
C SER A 121 15.14 -12.20 -1.96
N ALA A 122 13.99 -12.44 -2.62
CA ALA A 122 13.88 -12.34 -4.08
C ALA A 122 14.16 -10.91 -4.58
N LEU A 123 13.68 -9.89 -3.87
CA LEU A 123 13.99 -8.49 -4.21
C LEU A 123 15.49 -8.20 -4.12
N ILE A 124 16.18 -8.72 -3.10
CA ILE A 124 17.62 -8.52 -2.97
C ILE A 124 18.38 -9.14 -4.14
N LEU A 125 17.99 -10.36 -4.54
CA LEU A 125 18.62 -11.08 -5.66
C LEU A 125 18.37 -10.41 -7.01
N ALA A 126 17.19 -9.82 -7.22
CA ALA A 126 16.84 -9.13 -8.47
C ALA A 126 17.61 -7.81 -8.68
N PHE A 127 18.15 -7.21 -7.62
CA PHE A 127 18.88 -5.93 -7.67
C PHE A 127 20.27 -6.06 -7.00
N PRO A 128 21.18 -6.90 -7.54
CA PRO A 128 22.49 -7.14 -6.95
C PRO A 128 23.33 -5.86 -6.98
N SER A 129 24.10 -5.60 -5.91
CA SER A 129 24.84 -4.34 -5.66
C SER A 129 25.62 -3.84 -6.87
#